data_AF-A0A2G4SNI7-F1
#
_entry.id   AF-A0A2G4SNI7-F1
#
_cell.length_a   1.000
_cell.length_b   1.000
_cell.length_c   1.000
_cell.angle_alpha   90.00
_cell.angle_beta   90.00
_cell.angle_gamma   90.00
#
_symmetry.space_group_name_H-M   'P 1'
#
loop_
_entity.id
_entity.type
_entity.pdbx_description
1 polymer ?
#
loop_
_entity_poly.entity_id
_entity_poly.type
_entity_poly.pdbx_seq_one_letter_code
_entity_poly.pdbx_strand_id
1 'polypeptide(L)'
;MMLDSELGPRYQSTASPVACVPPNVLDVVYKLLYSAPCSAELMVKEIFDKLRRCDKMIKMKRTGESESLPTQLPDQTMRWLQTILQLMNYRFIRFLKYSPLSSGLLHYIRYSISFLESRQCYQSLESFTVNIINMQMDVKLLRSLDDPHREKTIWFGESEMLARLTVCTISRLIKTRGQADIKTEQIHRVLSNLYEHSLDWSSAALEHFPPVVRAFYESPSNQIPRPSVTAAKVQQIVSNNKALTTYLLQGSPEAERMAIQYFSSAENQSSLLCIMWVIAITRSTAECFHMQSVRKLLLLIPPSKMATNTIDLMDFILSVEYPSNAQSSISVLLDAFIWKYQWVNFNHVLFALAKGSGTPERTTKAMTVLRYLLLESSELVKRVHKWDSLGFSCRPWTEEDFQEKLMAYLREFPEYSEFEAFAMQQFEPRVDLSPPLQVKLPIYFGNVISDFVVSLENILMRLVEYGQTELLIDILDKHGHLFKYHQCPLSFVANFFLYYHASPTLMNLSVRKRILRLIDFDQYNIAPEAVAYAQNEDDDGSLFDAGYFERVIYKLAKSTRQEEKKDRNDRS
;
A
#
# COMPACT_ATOMS: atom_id res chain seq x y z
N MET A 1 -50.12 15.63 -6.66
CA MET A 1 -48.91 14.81 -6.82
C MET A 1 -48.05 15.10 -5.59
N MET A 2 -48.29 14.38 -4.49
CA MET A 2 -47.60 14.59 -3.21
C MET A 2 -46.41 13.63 -3.14
N LEU A 3 -45.23 14.18 -2.90
CA LEU A 3 -44.00 13.44 -2.67
C LEU A 3 -43.94 13.10 -1.17
N ASP A 4 -44.25 11.85 -0.82
CA ASP A 4 -43.91 11.32 0.50
C ASP A 4 -42.39 11.17 0.60
N SER A 5 -41.79 11.90 1.53
CA SER A 5 -40.35 12.17 1.64
C SER A 5 -39.51 11.04 2.24
N GLU A 6 -40.10 9.89 2.57
CA GLU A 6 -39.38 8.80 3.26
C GLU A 6 -39.03 7.60 2.37
N LEU A 7 -39.62 7.51 1.17
CA LEU A 7 -39.40 6.41 0.26
C LEU A 7 -39.08 6.97 -1.12
N GLY A 8 -37.79 7.24 -1.37
CA GLY A 8 -37.27 7.57 -2.70
C GLY A 8 -37.71 6.55 -3.76
N PRO A 9 -37.53 6.87 -5.07
CA PRO A 9 -38.13 6.11 -6.16
C PRO A 9 -37.76 4.63 -6.09
N ARG A 10 -38.76 3.78 -5.81
CA ARG A 10 -38.62 2.32 -5.83
C ARG A 10 -38.71 1.84 -7.28
N TYR A 11 -37.60 1.42 -7.85
CA TYR A 11 -37.62 0.56 -9.03
C TYR A 11 -38.20 -0.80 -8.60
N GLN A 12 -39.43 -1.09 -9.03
CA GLN A 12 -40.00 -2.42 -8.93
C GLN A 12 -39.25 -3.35 -9.90
N SER A 13 -38.31 -4.13 -9.38
CA SER A 13 -37.82 -5.34 -10.05
C SER A 13 -37.87 -6.48 -9.07
N THR A 14 -38.90 -7.31 -9.20
CA THR A 14 -38.98 -8.63 -8.59
C THR A 14 -37.80 -9.47 -9.09
N ALA A 15 -36.89 -9.84 -8.17
CA ALA A 15 -35.72 -10.69 -8.42
C ALA A 15 -34.76 -10.21 -9.53
N SER A 16 -34.07 -9.09 -9.32
CA SER A 16 -32.85 -8.78 -10.11
C SER A 16 -31.63 -9.30 -9.35
N PRO A 17 -30.70 -10.05 -9.97
CA PRO A 17 -29.45 -10.41 -9.32
C PRO A 17 -28.77 -9.10 -8.92
N VAL A 18 -28.46 -8.94 -7.62
CA VAL A 18 -27.93 -7.70 -7.04
C VAL A 18 -26.87 -7.11 -7.99
N ALA A 19 -27.21 -6.04 -8.70
CA ALA A 19 -26.36 -5.51 -9.77
C ALA A 19 -25.24 -4.68 -9.14
N CYS A 20 -24.00 -4.90 -9.55
CA CYS A 20 -22.91 -3.98 -9.26
C CYS A 20 -23.23 -2.61 -9.86
N VAL A 21 -22.73 -1.53 -9.24
CA VAL A 21 -22.90 -0.18 -9.77
C VAL A 21 -22.18 -0.09 -11.13
N PRO A 22 -22.84 0.38 -12.20
CA PRO A 22 -22.16 0.53 -13.47
C PRO A 22 -20.93 1.46 -13.36
N PRO A 23 -19.78 1.14 -13.98
CA PRO A 23 -18.58 1.96 -13.93
C PRO A 23 -18.83 3.43 -14.33
N ASN A 24 -19.66 3.66 -15.35
CA ASN A 24 -20.04 5.00 -15.82
C ASN A 24 -20.76 5.81 -14.74
N VAL A 25 -21.55 5.17 -13.88
CA VAL A 25 -22.23 5.85 -12.76
C VAL A 25 -21.19 6.32 -11.74
N LEU A 26 -20.20 5.49 -11.41
CA LEU A 26 -19.13 5.87 -10.49
C LEU A 26 -18.28 7.01 -11.04
N ASP A 27 -17.99 6.98 -12.34
CA ASP A 27 -17.23 8.04 -13.00
C ASP A 27 -18.00 9.36 -13.04
N VAL A 28 -19.31 9.33 -13.35
CA VAL A 28 -20.18 10.52 -13.27
C VAL A 28 -20.25 11.05 -11.84
N VAL A 29 -20.44 10.19 -10.84
CA VAL A 29 -20.44 10.59 -9.42
C VAL A 29 -19.11 11.27 -9.07
N TYR A 30 -17.98 10.66 -9.43
CA TYR A 30 -16.67 11.25 -9.22
C TYR A 30 -16.53 12.63 -9.87
N LYS A 31 -16.86 12.77 -11.16
CA LYS A 31 -16.75 14.02 -11.91
C LYS A 31 -17.66 15.12 -11.36
N LEU A 32 -18.88 14.78 -10.93
CA LEU A 32 -19.80 15.72 -10.28
C LEU A 32 -19.23 16.24 -8.97
N LEU A 33 -18.70 15.37 -8.13
CA LEU A 33 -18.11 15.74 -6.84
C LEU A 33 -16.80 16.51 -6.99
N TYR A 34 -16.01 16.17 -8.00
CA TYR A 34 -14.83 16.93 -8.38
C TYR A 34 -15.19 18.37 -8.75
N SER A 35 -16.29 18.55 -9.48
CA SER A 35 -16.74 19.85 -9.96
C SER A 35 -17.51 20.67 -8.92
N ALA A 36 -18.08 20.04 -7.89
CA ALA A 36 -18.87 20.67 -6.84
C ALA A 36 -18.37 20.30 -5.43
N PRO A 37 -17.18 20.80 -5.01
CA PRO A 37 -16.54 20.39 -3.76
C PRO A 37 -17.36 20.73 -2.49
N CYS A 38 -18.15 21.81 -2.50
CA CYS A 38 -19.01 22.17 -1.37
C CYS A 38 -20.12 21.13 -1.10
N SER A 39 -20.64 20.47 -2.16
CA SER A 39 -21.63 19.41 -2.03
C SER A 39 -20.99 18.05 -1.67
N ALA A 40 -19.67 17.91 -1.90
CA ALA A 40 -18.96 16.68 -1.63
C ALA A 40 -18.84 16.38 -0.13
N GLU A 41 -18.82 17.39 0.74
CA GLU A 41 -18.66 17.20 2.19
C GLU A 41 -19.81 16.38 2.81
N LEU A 42 -21.07 16.65 2.42
CA LEU A 42 -22.24 15.90 2.90
C LEU A 42 -22.18 14.43 2.49
N MET A 43 -21.80 14.18 1.24
CA MET A 43 -21.69 12.81 0.74
C MET A 43 -20.52 12.07 1.40
N VAL A 44 -19.37 12.73 1.55
CA VAL A 44 -18.20 12.17 2.25
C VAL A 44 -18.55 11.82 3.69
N LYS A 45 -19.32 12.66 4.38
CA LYS A 45 -19.84 12.37 5.72
C LYS A 45 -20.72 11.11 5.74
N GLU A 46 -21.70 11.00 4.85
CA GLU A 46 -22.58 9.81 4.78
C GLU A 46 -21.79 8.53 4.46
N ILE A 47 -20.82 8.61 3.54
CA ILE A 47 -19.91 7.50 3.22
C ILE A 47 -19.16 7.07 4.48
N PHE A 48 -18.59 8.01 5.23
CA PHE A 48 -17.84 7.71 6.45
C PHE A 48 -18.72 7.19 7.58
N ASP A 49 -19.94 7.70 7.75
CA ASP A 49 -20.88 7.17 8.73
C ASP A 49 -21.31 5.74 8.39
N LYS A 50 -21.42 5.40 7.09
CA LYS A 50 -21.65 4.01 6.66
C LYS A 50 -20.41 3.13 6.76
N LEU A 51 -19.20 3.64 6.50
CA LEU A 51 -17.95 2.92 6.77
C LEU A 51 -17.80 2.59 8.25
N ARG A 52 -18.09 3.56 9.14
CA ARG A 52 -18.10 3.35 10.60
C ARG A 52 -19.09 2.26 11.02
N ARG A 53 -20.28 2.21 10.40
CA ARG A 53 -21.25 1.12 10.63
C ARG A 53 -20.70 -0.24 10.21
N CYS A 54 -20.04 -0.32 9.05
CA CYS A 54 -19.38 -1.56 8.58
C CYS A 54 -18.27 -2.00 9.54
N ASP A 55 -17.43 -1.06 9.98
CA ASP A 55 -16.33 -1.31 10.92
C ASP A 55 -16.83 -1.83 12.27
N LYS A 56 -17.94 -1.26 12.78
CA LYS A 56 -18.63 -1.75 13.98
C LYS A 56 -19.19 -3.17 13.81
N MET A 57 -19.78 -3.48 12.65
CA MET A 57 -20.26 -4.85 12.37
C MET A 57 -19.11 -5.86 12.38
N ILE A 58 -17.96 -5.50 11.79
CA ILE A 58 -16.75 -6.33 11.80
C ILE A 58 -16.23 -6.51 13.23
N LYS A 59 -16.24 -5.45 14.06
CA LYS A 59 -15.90 -5.53 15.49
C LYS A 59 -16.80 -6.52 16.22
N MET A 60 -18.12 -6.33 16.15
CA MET A 60 -19.12 -7.15 16.87
C MET A 60 -19.01 -8.64 16.52
N LYS A 61 -18.72 -8.95 15.24
CA LYS A 61 -18.45 -10.32 14.79
C LYS A 61 -17.23 -10.93 15.50
N ARG A 62 -16.17 -10.15 15.70
CA ARG A 62 -14.93 -10.66 16.30
C ARG A 62 -14.99 -10.76 17.83
N THR A 63 -15.74 -9.88 18.49
CA THR A 63 -15.92 -9.89 19.95
C THR A 63 -16.96 -10.92 20.42
N GLY A 64 -17.67 -11.58 19.50
CA GLY A 64 -18.69 -12.57 19.84
C GLY A 64 -19.98 -11.95 20.41
N GLU A 65 -20.13 -10.62 20.34
CA GLU A 65 -21.30 -9.88 20.83
C GLU A 65 -22.55 -10.07 19.93
N SER A 66 -22.45 -10.91 18.89
CA SER A 66 -23.57 -11.31 18.04
C SER A 66 -23.53 -12.81 17.77
N GLU A 67 -24.38 -13.56 18.46
CA GLU A 67 -24.53 -15.02 18.28
C GLU A 67 -25.30 -15.42 17.00
N SER A 68 -25.71 -14.47 16.14
CA SER A 68 -26.70 -14.74 15.07
C SER A 68 -26.45 -14.12 13.69
N LEU A 69 -25.35 -13.41 13.44
CA LEU A 69 -25.02 -12.88 12.11
C LEU A 69 -24.16 -13.87 11.29
N PRO A 70 -24.35 -13.97 9.96
CA PRO A 70 -23.59 -14.88 9.10
C PRO A 70 -22.09 -14.62 9.16
N THR A 71 -21.30 -15.65 8.81
CA THR A 71 -19.83 -15.68 8.89
C THR A 71 -19.16 -14.57 8.06
N GLN A 72 -19.84 -13.91 7.13
CA GLN A 72 -19.33 -12.77 6.37
C GLN A 72 -20.34 -11.61 6.41
N LEU A 73 -19.85 -10.38 6.20
CA LEU A 73 -20.76 -9.26 5.93
C LEU A 73 -21.68 -9.63 4.77
N PRO A 74 -22.95 -9.19 4.77
CA PRO A 74 -23.86 -9.46 3.66
C PRO A 74 -23.24 -9.06 2.31
N ASP A 75 -23.46 -9.86 1.27
CA ASP A 75 -22.86 -9.64 -0.06
C ASP A 75 -23.04 -8.21 -0.58
N GLN A 76 -24.23 -7.63 -0.37
CA GLN A 76 -24.52 -6.25 -0.75
C GLN A 76 -23.63 -5.24 -0.02
N THR A 77 -23.37 -5.46 1.28
CA THR A 77 -22.48 -4.63 2.09
C THR A 77 -21.03 -4.80 1.65
N MET A 78 -20.59 -6.03 1.34
CA MET A 78 -19.24 -6.29 0.81
C MET A 78 -19.01 -5.62 -0.55
N ARG A 79 -19.97 -5.70 -1.47
CA ARG A 79 -19.89 -5.02 -2.77
C ARG A 79 -19.88 -3.50 -2.63
N TRP A 80 -20.69 -2.96 -1.73
CA TRP A 80 -20.69 -1.53 -1.42
C TRP A 80 -19.34 -1.10 -0.84
N LEU A 81 -18.82 -1.84 0.15
CA LEU A 81 -17.52 -1.57 0.78
C LEU A 81 -16.40 -1.59 -0.27
N GLN A 82 -16.35 -2.62 -1.12
CA GLN A 82 -15.36 -2.71 -2.19
C GLN A 82 -15.44 -1.56 -3.20
N THR A 83 -16.67 -1.15 -3.55
CA THR A 83 -16.89 -0.04 -4.49
C THR A 83 -16.38 1.27 -3.89
N ILE A 84 -16.75 1.54 -2.64
CA ILE A 84 -16.37 2.77 -1.95
C ILE A 84 -14.88 2.80 -1.63
N LEU A 85 -14.26 1.71 -1.17
CA LEU A 85 -12.82 1.69 -0.90
C LEU A 85 -12.02 2.01 -2.16
N GLN A 86 -12.37 1.41 -3.31
CA GLN A 86 -11.72 1.74 -4.58
C GLN A 86 -11.95 3.21 -4.98
N LEU A 87 -13.20 3.70 -4.90
CA LEU A 87 -13.52 5.08 -5.23
C LEU A 87 -12.75 6.07 -4.34
N MET A 88 -12.69 5.80 -3.03
CA MET A 88 -11.98 6.66 -2.09
C MET A 88 -10.47 6.62 -2.32
N ASN A 89 -9.91 5.43 -2.57
CA ASN A 89 -8.48 5.21 -2.78
C ASN A 89 -7.94 5.81 -4.08
N TYR A 90 -8.62 5.56 -5.21
CA TYR A 90 -8.07 5.88 -6.53
C TYR A 90 -8.62 7.20 -7.13
N ARG A 91 -9.60 7.83 -6.48
CA ARG A 91 -10.23 9.06 -6.98
C ARG A 91 -10.36 10.18 -5.93
N PHE A 92 -10.58 9.85 -4.65
CA PHE A 92 -10.82 10.88 -3.62
C PHE A 92 -9.67 11.17 -2.65
N ILE A 93 -8.56 10.44 -2.67
CA ILE A 93 -7.41 10.71 -1.76
C ILE A 93 -6.99 12.18 -1.77
N ARG A 94 -6.89 12.80 -2.96
CA ARG A 94 -6.55 14.22 -3.08
C ARG A 94 -7.55 15.14 -2.36
N PHE A 95 -8.84 14.83 -2.40
CA PHE A 95 -9.88 15.59 -1.70
C PHE A 95 -9.83 15.36 -0.19
N LEU A 96 -9.70 14.09 0.21
CA LEU A 96 -9.64 13.69 1.61
C LEU A 96 -8.47 14.30 2.36
N LYS A 97 -7.32 14.47 1.68
CA LYS A 97 -6.14 15.10 2.24
C LYS A 97 -6.40 16.51 2.80
N TYR A 98 -7.27 17.29 2.14
CA TYR A 98 -7.60 18.65 2.58
C TYR A 98 -8.88 18.71 3.42
N SER A 99 -9.52 17.56 3.66
CA SER A 99 -10.69 17.48 4.53
C SER A 99 -10.32 17.70 6.00
N PRO A 100 -11.18 18.35 6.80
CA PRO A 100 -11.01 18.42 8.25
C PRO A 100 -11.00 17.03 8.92
N LEU A 101 -11.54 16.01 8.24
CA LEU A 101 -11.58 14.63 8.72
C LEU A 101 -10.26 13.86 8.48
N SER A 102 -9.31 14.42 7.73
CA SER A 102 -8.08 13.75 7.26
C SER A 102 -7.29 13.02 8.35
N SER A 103 -7.08 13.66 9.51
CA SER A 103 -6.36 13.08 10.64
C SER A 103 -7.12 11.95 11.35
N GLY A 104 -8.45 11.93 11.21
CA GLY A 104 -9.35 10.97 11.85
C GLY A 104 -9.70 9.75 11.00
N LEU A 105 -9.22 9.68 9.76
CA LEU A 105 -9.69 8.68 8.78
C LEU A 105 -9.47 7.23 9.21
N LEU A 106 -8.37 6.94 9.91
CA LEU A 106 -8.07 5.59 10.41
C LEU A 106 -9.12 5.07 11.39
N HIS A 107 -9.83 5.95 12.11
CA HIS A 107 -10.91 5.56 13.03
C HIS A 107 -12.12 4.95 12.33
N TYR A 108 -12.29 5.17 11.02
CA TYR A 108 -13.41 4.65 10.24
C TYR A 108 -13.20 3.22 9.72
N ILE A 109 -11.98 2.70 9.81
CA ILE A 109 -11.57 1.40 9.24
C ILE A 109 -10.73 0.54 10.20
N ARG A 110 -10.72 0.91 11.47
CA ARG A 110 -9.77 0.40 12.47
C ARG A 110 -9.90 -1.10 12.74
N TYR A 111 -11.11 -1.63 12.74
CA TYR A 111 -11.37 -3.06 12.93
C TYR A 111 -11.32 -3.81 11.60
N SER A 112 -11.68 -3.15 10.51
CA SER A 112 -11.60 -3.65 9.14
C SER A 112 -10.16 -4.01 8.78
N ILE A 113 -9.18 -3.17 9.14
CA ILE A 113 -7.74 -3.41 8.90
C ILE A 113 -7.25 -4.70 9.55
N SER A 114 -7.85 -5.12 10.67
CA SER A 114 -7.44 -6.32 11.41
C SER A 114 -8.24 -7.57 11.02
N PHE A 115 -9.54 -7.42 10.79
CA PHE A 115 -10.49 -8.54 10.80
C PHE A 115 -11.30 -8.72 9.51
N LEU A 116 -11.08 -7.90 8.47
CA LEU A 116 -11.73 -8.11 7.19
C LEU A 116 -11.17 -9.37 6.50
N GLU A 117 -12.03 -10.36 6.30
CA GLU A 117 -11.62 -11.69 5.81
C GLU A 117 -11.58 -11.82 4.28
N SER A 118 -12.36 -11.00 3.56
CA SER A 118 -12.37 -11.04 2.09
C SER A 118 -11.05 -10.49 1.56
N ARG A 119 -10.25 -11.34 0.92
CA ARG A 119 -8.90 -10.98 0.43
C ARG A 119 -8.94 -9.89 -0.62
N GLN A 120 -9.87 -9.98 -1.57
CA GLN A 120 -10.03 -8.97 -2.62
C GLN A 120 -10.40 -7.60 -2.02
N CYS A 121 -11.34 -7.58 -1.07
CA CYS A 121 -11.73 -6.35 -0.38
C CYS A 121 -10.61 -5.83 0.52
N TYR A 122 -9.86 -6.73 1.16
CA TYR A 122 -8.73 -6.39 2.01
C TYR A 122 -7.61 -5.71 1.22
N GLN A 123 -7.29 -6.19 0.02
CA GLN A 123 -6.27 -5.55 -0.82
C GLN A 123 -6.63 -4.07 -1.10
N SER A 124 -7.90 -3.79 -1.45
CA SER A 124 -8.36 -2.41 -1.65
C SER A 124 -8.36 -1.59 -0.34
N LEU A 125 -8.69 -2.21 0.79
CA LEU A 125 -8.63 -1.58 2.11
C LEU A 125 -7.18 -1.25 2.52
N GLU A 126 -6.25 -2.16 2.29
CA GLU A 126 -4.84 -1.99 2.64
C GLU A 126 -4.22 -0.89 1.80
N SER A 127 -4.41 -0.90 0.47
CA SER A 127 -3.98 0.17 -0.42
C SER A 127 -4.59 1.53 -0.01
N PHE A 128 -5.87 1.56 0.36
CA PHE A 128 -6.51 2.76 0.92
C PHE A 128 -5.86 3.22 2.23
N THR A 129 -5.53 2.29 3.12
CA THR A 129 -4.90 2.59 4.41
C THR A 129 -3.50 3.16 4.23
N VAL A 130 -2.69 2.59 3.32
CA VAL A 130 -1.37 3.11 2.95
C VAL A 130 -1.49 4.55 2.42
N ASN A 131 -2.43 4.81 1.50
CA ASN A 131 -2.64 6.16 0.99
C ASN A 131 -3.13 7.14 2.06
N ILE A 132 -4.01 6.71 2.98
CA ILE A 132 -4.43 7.53 4.13
C ILE A 132 -3.23 7.90 4.99
N ILE A 133 -2.32 6.96 5.26
CA ILE A 133 -1.12 7.21 6.07
C ILE A 133 -0.20 8.19 5.33
N ASN A 134 0.13 7.93 4.07
CA ASN A 134 1.08 8.76 3.32
C ASN A 134 0.57 10.18 3.08
N MET A 135 -0.75 10.36 2.84
CA MET A 135 -1.31 11.68 2.54
C MET A 135 -1.38 12.62 3.76
N GLN A 136 -1.08 12.15 4.98
CA GLN A 136 -1.15 12.98 6.18
C GLN A 136 -0.18 14.17 6.09
N MET A 137 -0.70 15.36 6.42
CA MET A 137 0.01 16.64 6.33
C MET A 137 0.11 17.39 7.65
N ASP A 138 -0.69 17.02 8.66
CA ASP A 138 -0.85 17.74 9.91
C ASP A 138 -0.49 16.84 11.11
N VAL A 139 0.23 17.41 12.08
CA VAL A 139 0.58 16.77 13.36
C VAL A 139 -0.67 16.42 14.19
N LYS A 140 -1.85 16.95 13.86
CA LYS A 140 -3.15 16.48 14.41
C LYS A 140 -3.37 14.96 14.27
N LEU A 141 -2.70 14.30 13.31
CA LEU A 141 -2.67 12.84 13.24
C LEU A 141 -2.23 12.22 14.58
N LEU A 142 -1.20 12.76 15.23
CA LEU A 142 -0.70 12.24 16.50
C LEU A 142 -1.77 12.33 17.60
N ARG A 143 -2.52 13.43 17.67
CA ARG A 143 -3.65 13.57 18.61
C ARG A 143 -4.75 12.55 18.35
N SER A 144 -5.05 12.31 17.07
CA SER A 144 -6.04 11.31 16.64
C SER A 144 -5.60 9.88 17.00
N LEU A 145 -4.33 9.55 16.79
CA LEU A 145 -3.76 8.25 17.14
C LEU A 145 -3.66 8.03 18.65
N ASP A 146 -3.58 9.12 19.41
CA ASP A 146 -3.47 9.14 20.86
C ASP A 146 -4.81 9.23 21.61
N ASP A 147 -5.94 9.17 20.89
CA ASP A 147 -7.27 9.31 21.50
C ASP A 147 -7.45 8.33 22.68
N PRO A 148 -7.72 8.82 23.91
CA PRO A 148 -7.86 7.98 25.09
C PRO A 148 -9.19 7.22 25.13
N HIS A 149 -10.21 7.64 24.37
CA HIS A 149 -11.52 6.96 24.33
C HIS A 149 -11.54 5.78 23.37
N ARG A 150 -10.40 5.49 22.75
CA ARG A 150 -10.29 4.47 21.72
C ARG A 150 -10.26 3.08 22.34
N GLU A 151 -11.12 2.18 21.85
CA GLU A 151 -11.24 0.83 22.44
C GLU A 151 -10.08 -0.13 22.09
N LYS A 152 -9.64 -0.21 20.84
CA LYS A 152 -8.47 -1.01 20.39
C LYS A 152 -7.13 -0.29 20.69
N THR A 153 -6.41 -0.81 21.68
CA THR A 153 -5.16 -0.22 22.18
C THR A 153 -4.07 -0.09 21.12
N ILE A 154 -3.83 -1.18 20.37
CA ILE A 154 -2.82 -1.27 19.31
C ILE A 154 -3.44 -1.03 17.93
N TRP A 155 -2.88 -0.10 17.15
CA TRP A 155 -3.43 0.27 15.84
C TRP A 155 -3.26 -0.81 14.77
N PHE A 156 -2.06 -1.37 14.62
CA PHE A 156 -1.69 -2.26 13.52
C PHE A 156 -1.11 -3.59 13.99
N GLY A 157 -1.69 -4.22 15.01
CA GLY A 157 -1.15 -5.46 15.62
C GLY A 157 -0.84 -6.58 14.62
N GLU A 158 -1.58 -6.65 13.52
CA GLU A 158 -1.43 -7.69 12.50
C GLU A 158 -0.43 -7.34 11.37
N SER A 159 -0.16 -6.04 11.14
CA SER A 159 0.58 -5.56 9.97
C SER A 159 1.78 -4.68 10.36
N GLU A 160 2.97 -5.29 10.33
CA GLU A 160 4.24 -4.57 10.55
C GLU A 160 4.44 -3.47 9.49
N MET A 161 3.98 -3.70 8.26
CA MET A 161 4.07 -2.73 7.16
C MET A 161 3.35 -1.42 7.48
N LEU A 162 2.08 -1.48 7.88
CA LEU A 162 1.29 -0.29 8.20
C LEU A 162 1.86 0.46 9.41
N ALA A 163 2.37 -0.27 10.41
CA ALA A 163 3.04 0.34 11.56
C ALA A 163 4.28 1.13 11.13
N ARG A 164 5.20 0.52 10.37
CA ARG A 164 6.42 1.18 9.88
C ARG A 164 6.13 2.38 9.00
N LEU A 165 5.17 2.28 8.07
CA LEU A 165 4.76 3.41 7.22
C LEU A 165 4.20 4.57 8.06
N THR A 166 3.47 4.26 9.13
CA THR A 166 2.96 5.27 10.07
C THR A 166 4.11 5.95 10.83
N VAL A 167 5.12 5.20 11.28
CA VAL A 167 6.33 5.76 11.91
C VAL A 167 7.08 6.69 10.95
N CYS A 168 7.28 6.29 9.69
CA CYS A 168 7.89 7.13 8.67
C CYS A 168 7.09 8.42 8.43
N THR A 169 5.76 8.32 8.39
CA THR A 169 4.87 9.48 8.25
C THR A 169 4.94 10.41 9.45
N ILE A 170 4.88 9.90 10.67
CA ILE A 170 5.04 10.69 11.90
C ILE A 170 6.39 11.40 11.89
N SER A 171 7.46 10.68 11.56
CA SER A 171 8.82 11.22 11.47
C SER A 171 8.88 12.38 10.47
N ARG A 172 8.26 12.19 9.29
CA ARG A 172 8.17 13.23 8.25
C ARG A 172 7.40 14.45 8.74
N LEU A 173 6.25 14.27 9.39
CA LEU A 173 5.44 15.37 9.92
C LEU A 173 6.21 16.18 10.96
N ILE A 174 6.82 15.53 11.95
CA ILE A 174 7.60 16.20 12.99
C ILE A 174 8.80 16.95 12.40
N LYS A 175 9.55 16.33 11.47
CA LYS A 175 10.74 16.97 10.89
C LYS A 175 10.40 18.18 10.01
N THR A 176 9.30 18.10 9.25
CA THR A 176 8.95 19.14 8.26
C THR A 176 8.04 20.24 8.81
N ARG A 177 7.26 19.95 9.85
CA ARG A 177 6.29 20.90 10.46
C ARG A 177 6.63 21.28 11.90
N GLY A 178 7.59 20.60 12.52
CA GLY A 178 7.86 20.71 13.95
C GLY A 178 6.87 19.90 14.80
N GLN A 179 7.17 19.83 16.09
CA GLN A 179 6.38 19.09 17.09
C GLN A 179 5.15 19.89 17.59
N ALA A 180 5.06 21.19 17.28
CA ALA A 180 4.05 22.10 17.80
C ALA A 180 3.95 22.03 19.34
N ASP A 181 2.76 21.90 19.90
CA ASP A 181 2.44 21.77 21.33
C ASP A 181 2.36 20.32 21.83
N ILE A 182 2.65 19.33 20.96
CA ILE A 182 2.55 17.91 21.31
C ILE A 182 3.72 17.54 22.20
N LYS A 183 3.44 16.91 23.35
CA LYS A 183 4.49 16.53 24.31
C LYS A 183 5.25 15.29 23.83
N THR A 184 6.52 15.17 24.24
CA THR A 184 7.39 14.02 23.91
C THR A 184 6.76 12.70 24.39
N GLU A 185 6.19 12.69 25.59
CA GLU A 185 5.55 11.51 26.16
C GLU A 185 4.33 11.07 25.33
N GLN A 186 3.62 12.04 24.74
CA GLN A 186 2.50 11.76 23.85
C GLN A 186 2.97 11.07 22.56
N ILE A 187 4.08 11.54 21.97
CA ILE A 187 4.67 10.92 20.78
C ILE A 187 5.11 9.49 21.11
N HIS A 188 5.81 9.28 22.23
CA HIS A 188 6.25 7.95 22.66
C HIS A 188 5.08 7.00 22.89
N ARG A 189 3.99 7.49 23.52
CA ARG A 189 2.75 6.71 23.69
C ARG A 189 2.08 6.37 22.37
N VAL A 190 2.10 7.26 21.38
CA VAL A 190 1.60 6.92 20.03
C VAL A 190 2.46 5.82 19.44
N LEU A 191 3.79 5.99 19.41
CA LEU A 191 4.72 5.03 18.82
C LEU A 191 4.61 3.64 19.46
N SER A 192 4.49 3.55 20.79
CA SER A 192 4.29 2.27 21.50
C SER A 192 2.97 1.59 21.18
N ASN A 193 1.95 2.34 20.76
CA ASN A 193 0.63 1.83 20.45
C ASN A 193 0.42 1.54 18.95
N LEU A 194 1.43 1.75 18.10
CA LEU A 194 1.31 1.43 16.68
C LEU A 194 1.36 -0.07 16.42
N TYR A 195 2.26 -0.78 17.11
CA TYR A 195 2.55 -2.19 16.90
C TYR A 195 2.76 -2.91 18.23
N GLU A 196 2.41 -4.19 18.27
CA GLU A 196 2.53 -5.02 19.49
C GLU A 196 4.00 -5.36 19.81
N HIS A 197 4.79 -5.62 18.77
CA HIS A 197 6.20 -5.96 18.88
C HIS A 197 7.10 -4.73 18.73
N SER A 198 8.33 -4.82 19.22
CA SER A 198 9.33 -3.79 18.94
C SER A 198 9.68 -3.75 17.46
N LEU A 199 9.76 -2.53 16.90
CA LEU A 199 10.21 -2.28 15.53
C LEU A 199 11.70 -1.91 15.56
N ASP A 200 12.51 -2.70 14.87
CA ASP A 200 13.92 -2.41 14.64
C ASP A 200 14.09 -1.44 13.46
N TRP A 201 15.11 -0.60 13.52
CA TRP A 201 15.49 0.31 12.44
C TRP A 201 17.00 0.29 12.24
N SER A 202 17.43 0.35 10.99
CA SER A 202 18.84 0.48 10.64
C SER A 202 19.37 1.87 11.07
N SER A 203 20.67 1.96 11.36
CA SER A 203 21.32 3.22 11.71
C SER A 203 21.12 4.30 10.65
N ALA A 204 21.24 3.93 9.37
CA ALA A 204 21.03 4.83 8.23
C ALA A 204 19.60 5.43 8.20
N ALA A 205 18.58 4.62 8.52
CA ALA A 205 17.20 5.12 8.61
C ALA A 205 16.99 6.03 9.83
N LEU A 206 17.50 5.62 11.00
CA LEU A 206 17.37 6.38 12.26
C LEU A 206 18.06 7.75 12.22
N GLU A 207 19.16 7.87 11.48
CA GLU A 207 19.86 9.14 11.28
C GLU A 207 18.94 10.20 10.66
N HIS A 208 17.99 9.80 9.82
CA HIS A 208 17.06 10.71 9.17
C HIS A 208 15.85 11.06 10.04
N PHE A 209 15.55 10.27 11.07
CA PHE A 209 14.42 10.48 11.97
C PHE A 209 14.61 11.72 12.87
N PRO A 210 13.52 12.42 13.26
CA PRO A 210 13.56 13.47 14.27
C PRO A 210 14.14 12.95 15.60
N PRO A 211 14.84 13.80 16.38
CA PRO A 211 15.45 13.39 17.65
C PRO A 211 14.49 12.69 18.62
N VAL A 212 13.24 13.16 18.73
CA VAL A 212 12.23 12.57 19.63
C VAL A 212 11.83 11.14 19.23
N VAL A 213 11.75 10.86 17.92
CA VAL A 213 11.42 9.52 17.41
C VAL A 213 12.65 8.62 17.49
N ARG A 214 13.83 9.15 17.16
CA ARG A 214 15.09 8.42 17.28
C ARG A 214 15.34 7.97 18.71
N ALA A 215 15.20 8.87 19.69
CA ALA A 215 15.38 8.57 21.10
C ALA A 215 14.44 7.45 21.60
N PHE A 216 13.22 7.37 21.07
CA PHE A 216 12.29 6.28 21.40
C PHE A 216 12.83 4.91 20.96
N TYR A 217 13.35 4.81 19.73
CA TYR A 217 13.83 3.54 19.17
C TYR A 217 15.26 3.17 19.59
N GLU A 218 16.06 4.14 20.05
CA GLU A 218 17.36 3.89 20.67
C GLU A 218 17.25 3.50 22.15
N SER A 219 16.16 3.90 22.82
CA SER A 219 15.92 3.54 24.22
C SER A 219 15.55 2.07 24.36
N PRO A 220 15.92 1.41 25.46
CA PRO A 220 15.47 0.04 25.75
C PRO A 220 13.93 -0.02 25.77
N SER A 221 13.36 -0.75 24.83
CA SER A 221 11.91 -0.93 24.74
C SER A 221 11.47 -2.04 25.69
N ASN A 222 10.32 -1.83 26.34
CA ASN A 222 9.61 -2.89 27.07
C ASN A 222 8.89 -3.87 26.11
N GLN A 223 8.84 -3.58 24.81
CA GLN A 223 8.19 -4.43 23.82
C GLN A 223 9.12 -5.56 23.37
N ILE A 224 8.56 -6.77 23.29
CA ILE A 224 9.28 -7.97 22.89
C ILE A 224 9.41 -7.99 21.36
N PRO A 225 10.61 -8.26 20.81
CA PRO A 225 10.78 -8.41 19.37
C PRO A 225 9.98 -9.61 18.86
N ARG A 226 9.49 -9.50 17.63
CA ARG A 226 8.76 -10.59 16.98
C ARG A 226 9.70 -11.78 16.74
N PRO A 227 9.27 -13.03 16.95
CA PRO A 227 10.10 -14.20 16.67
C PRO A 227 10.50 -14.28 15.20
N SER A 228 11.80 -14.26 14.90
CA SER A 228 12.33 -14.37 13.54
C SER A 228 12.25 -15.81 13.02
N VAL A 229 11.95 -15.99 11.73
CA VAL A 229 12.01 -17.28 11.05
C VAL A 229 13.45 -17.57 10.61
N THR A 230 14.12 -18.52 11.26
CA THR A 230 15.53 -18.86 10.96
C THR A 230 15.67 -20.04 9.99
N ALA A 231 16.77 -20.06 9.23
CA ALA A 231 17.14 -21.17 8.34
C ALA A 231 17.12 -22.53 9.06
N ALA A 232 17.74 -22.61 10.25
CA ALA A 232 17.78 -23.82 11.06
C ALA A 232 16.37 -24.31 11.46
N LYS A 233 15.49 -23.40 11.91
CA LYS A 233 14.11 -23.74 12.29
C LYS A 233 13.34 -24.30 11.09
N VAL A 234 13.44 -23.66 9.93
CA VAL A 234 12.74 -24.11 8.72
C VAL A 234 13.27 -25.47 8.25
N GLN A 235 14.59 -25.67 8.21
CA GLN A 235 15.19 -26.95 7.83
C GLN A 235 14.77 -28.08 8.79
N GLN A 236 14.70 -27.79 10.09
CA GLN A 236 14.22 -28.74 11.09
C GLN A 236 12.75 -29.11 10.86
N ILE A 237 11.88 -28.13 10.55
CA ILE A 237 10.47 -28.39 10.24
C ILE A 237 10.34 -29.25 8.99
N VAL A 238 11.04 -28.91 7.91
CA VAL A 238 11.00 -29.67 6.64
C VAL A 238 11.48 -31.12 6.82
N SER A 239 12.51 -31.33 7.66
CA SER A 239 13.08 -32.66 7.91
C SER A 239 12.23 -33.50 8.84
N ASN A 240 11.70 -32.91 9.92
CA ASN A 240 10.95 -33.62 10.96
C ASN A 240 9.48 -33.83 10.59
N ASN A 241 8.90 -32.93 9.79
CA ASN A 241 7.48 -32.99 9.43
C ASN A 241 7.29 -33.52 8.00
N LYS A 242 7.58 -34.81 7.82
CA LYS A 242 7.42 -35.49 6.51
C LYS A 242 5.98 -35.40 5.99
N ALA A 243 4.98 -35.39 6.88
CA ALA A 243 3.59 -35.20 6.51
C ALA A 243 3.38 -33.86 5.79
N LEU A 244 3.90 -32.76 6.34
CA LEU A 244 3.80 -31.45 5.70
C LEU A 244 4.42 -31.43 4.29
N THR A 245 5.65 -31.91 4.15
CA THR A 245 6.33 -31.95 2.85
C THR A 245 5.59 -32.84 1.85
N THR A 246 5.04 -33.97 2.32
CA THR A 246 4.22 -34.87 1.49
C THR A 246 2.93 -34.19 1.05
N TYR A 247 2.25 -33.46 1.95
CA TYR A 247 1.04 -32.74 1.61
C TYR A 247 1.28 -31.63 0.59
N LEU A 248 2.33 -30.83 0.77
CA LEU A 248 2.70 -29.75 -0.15
C LEU A 248 3.06 -30.25 -1.55
N LEU A 249 3.62 -31.46 -1.67
CA LEU A 249 4.09 -32.03 -2.93
C LEU A 249 3.10 -32.96 -3.62
N GLN A 250 2.29 -33.70 -2.85
CA GLN A 250 1.43 -34.78 -3.35
C GLN A 250 -0.05 -34.64 -2.99
N GLY A 251 -0.41 -33.75 -2.06
CA GLY A 251 -1.79 -33.56 -1.66
C GLY A 251 -2.44 -34.73 -0.90
N SER A 252 -1.66 -35.52 -0.16
CA SER A 252 -2.18 -36.67 0.62
C SER A 252 -3.26 -36.21 1.64
N PRO A 253 -4.46 -36.84 1.66
CA PRO A 253 -5.53 -36.52 2.60
C PRO A 253 -5.17 -36.76 4.07
N GLU A 254 -4.36 -37.78 4.37
CA GLU A 254 -3.90 -38.08 5.73
C GLU A 254 -2.97 -36.98 6.25
N ALA A 255 -2.14 -36.46 5.35
CA ALA A 255 -1.21 -35.38 5.63
C ALA A 255 -1.90 -34.00 5.71
N GLU A 256 -3.03 -33.82 5.03
CA GLU A 256 -3.83 -32.59 5.03
C GLU A 256 -4.21 -32.16 6.46
N ARG A 257 -4.80 -33.09 7.24
CA ARG A 257 -5.28 -32.78 8.60
C ARG A 257 -4.15 -32.28 9.51
N MET A 258 -3.00 -32.96 9.45
CA MET A 258 -1.82 -32.58 10.25
C MET A 258 -1.25 -31.23 9.82
N ALA A 259 -1.17 -30.96 8.50
CA ALA A 259 -0.68 -29.70 7.98
C ALA A 259 -1.60 -28.53 8.37
N ILE A 260 -2.92 -28.69 8.21
CA ILE A 260 -3.89 -27.66 8.61
C ILE A 260 -3.80 -27.39 10.10
N GLN A 261 -3.80 -28.43 10.94
CA GLN A 261 -3.72 -28.27 12.39
C GLN A 261 -2.44 -27.53 12.82
N TYR A 262 -1.31 -27.82 12.17
CA TYR A 262 -0.04 -27.15 12.46
C TYR A 262 -0.10 -25.64 12.14
N PHE A 263 -0.64 -25.26 10.97
CA PHE A 263 -0.72 -23.86 10.53
C PHE A 263 -1.95 -23.08 11.04
N SER A 264 -2.85 -23.73 11.79
CA SER A 264 -3.90 -23.03 12.53
C SER A 264 -3.32 -22.12 13.64
N SER A 265 -2.11 -22.40 14.12
CA SER A 265 -1.40 -21.51 15.05
C SER A 265 -0.73 -20.36 14.30
N ALA A 266 -1.01 -19.13 14.72
CA ALA A 266 -0.45 -17.91 14.13
C ALA A 266 1.09 -17.88 14.15
N GLU A 267 1.73 -18.49 15.15
CA GLU A 267 3.20 -18.56 15.26
C GLU A 267 3.84 -19.43 14.16
N ASN A 268 3.10 -20.42 13.67
CA ASN A 268 3.58 -21.32 12.61
C ASN A 268 3.32 -20.74 11.22
N GLN A 269 2.30 -19.88 11.07
CA GLN A 269 1.92 -19.27 9.79
C GLN A 269 3.05 -18.48 9.12
N SER A 270 3.88 -17.78 9.91
CA SER A 270 5.04 -17.03 9.41
C SER A 270 6.07 -17.90 8.70
N SER A 271 6.15 -19.19 9.04
CA SER A 271 7.12 -20.12 8.46
C SER A 271 6.66 -20.75 7.13
N LEU A 272 5.37 -20.68 6.78
CA LEU A 272 4.81 -21.38 5.62
C LEU A 272 5.48 -20.97 4.31
N LEU A 273 5.57 -19.66 4.05
CA LEU A 273 6.21 -19.15 2.83
C LEU A 273 7.70 -19.52 2.79
N CYS A 274 8.39 -19.50 3.91
CA CYS A 274 9.81 -19.89 4.01
C CYS A 274 10.00 -21.39 3.75
N ILE A 275 9.09 -22.24 4.25
CA ILE A 275 9.08 -23.69 3.98
C ILE A 275 8.88 -23.95 2.48
N MET A 276 7.91 -23.26 1.87
CA MET A 276 7.70 -23.32 0.42
C MET A 276 8.95 -22.87 -0.33
N TRP A 277 9.59 -21.79 0.10
CA TRP A 277 10.83 -21.32 -0.53
C TRP A 277 11.94 -22.37 -0.47
N VAL A 278 12.16 -23.00 0.69
CA VAL A 278 13.17 -24.06 0.86
C VAL A 278 12.89 -25.24 -0.07
N ILE A 279 11.65 -25.72 -0.15
CA ILE A 279 11.30 -26.83 -1.06
C ILE A 279 11.53 -26.43 -2.52
N ALA A 280 11.12 -25.20 -2.90
CA ALA A 280 11.25 -24.70 -4.26
C ALA A 280 12.72 -24.54 -4.70
N ILE A 281 13.58 -23.99 -3.83
CA ILE A 281 15.00 -23.81 -4.13
C ILE A 281 15.73 -25.17 -4.18
N THR A 282 15.41 -26.10 -3.28
CA THR A 282 15.99 -27.46 -3.31
C THR A 282 15.64 -28.19 -4.60
N ARG A 283 14.43 -27.99 -5.13
CA ARG A 283 13.99 -28.58 -6.40
C ARG A 283 14.28 -27.70 -7.62
N SER A 284 14.82 -26.50 -7.42
CA SER A 284 15.04 -25.48 -8.46
C SER A 284 13.79 -25.16 -9.29
N THR A 285 12.58 -25.37 -8.74
CA THR A 285 11.31 -25.07 -9.41
C THR A 285 10.16 -24.91 -8.41
N ALA A 286 9.26 -23.97 -8.70
CA ALA A 286 7.99 -23.83 -7.98
C ALA A 286 6.86 -24.70 -8.57
N GLU A 287 7.09 -25.39 -9.69
CA GLU A 287 6.12 -26.34 -10.28
C GLU A 287 6.02 -27.66 -9.51
N CYS A 288 6.92 -27.89 -8.55
CA CYS A 288 6.95 -29.13 -7.79
C CYS A 288 5.80 -29.29 -6.78
N PHE A 289 5.03 -28.24 -6.52
CA PHE A 289 3.97 -28.24 -5.53
C PHE A 289 2.64 -28.78 -6.05
N HIS A 290 1.91 -29.45 -5.18
CA HIS A 290 0.49 -29.70 -5.35
C HIS A 290 -0.28 -28.40 -5.06
N MET A 291 -0.69 -27.70 -6.12
CA MET A 291 -1.18 -26.32 -6.04
C MET A 291 -2.44 -26.14 -5.16
N GLN A 292 -3.36 -27.11 -5.17
CA GLN A 292 -4.54 -27.05 -4.31
C GLN A 292 -4.18 -27.11 -2.82
N SER A 293 -3.19 -27.91 -2.45
CA SER A 293 -2.70 -28.01 -1.06
C SER A 293 -2.04 -26.73 -0.61
N VAL A 294 -1.21 -26.12 -1.48
CA VAL A 294 -0.61 -24.80 -1.24
C VAL A 294 -1.70 -23.76 -1.00
N ARG A 295 -2.69 -23.67 -1.89
CA ARG A 295 -3.81 -22.73 -1.75
C ARG A 295 -4.53 -22.91 -0.42
N LYS A 296 -4.90 -24.15 -0.04
CA LYS A 296 -5.56 -24.43 1.25
C LYS A 296 -4.77 -23.93 2.45
N LEU A 297 -3.44 -24.10 2.46
CA LEU A 297 -2.60 -23.62 3.56
C LEU A 297 -2.41 -22.10 3.55
N LEU A 298 -2.20 -21.50 2.39
CA LEU A 298 -2.10 -20.04 2.26
C LEU A 298 -3.40 -19.34 2.69
N LEU A 299 -4.55 -19.97 2.45
CA LEU A 299 -5.85 -19.45 2.89
C LEU A 299 -5.99 -19.37 4.42
N LEU A 300 -5.21 -20.14 5.19
CA LEU A 300 -5.19 -20.06 6.66
C LEU A 300 -4.53 -18.78 7.19
N ILE A 301 -3.66 -18.14 6.39
CA ILE A 301 -3.01 -16.88 6.78
C ILE A 301 -4.02 -15.74 6.59
N PRO A 302 -4.44 -15.01 7.64
CA PRO A 302 -5.35 -13.88 7.47
C PRO A 302 -4.80 -12.84 6.49
N PRO A 303 -5.65 -12.18 5.68
CA PRO A 303 -5.21 -11.15 4.74
C PRO A 303 -4.35 -10.07 5.43
N SER A 304 -4.74 -9.69 6.65
CA SER A 304 -4.06 -8.70 7.48
C SER A 304 -2.65 -9.05 7.94
N LYS A 305 -2.26 -10.32 7.84
CA LYS A 305 -0.91 -10.81 8.18
C LYS A 305 -0.06 -11.13 6.97
N MET A 306 -0.61 -11.06 5.74
CA MET A 306 0.14 -11.43 4.53
C MET A 306 1.36 -10.55 4.30
N ALA A 307 1.26 -9.23 4.55
CA ALA A 307 2.40 -8.33 4.45
C ALA A 307 3.51 -8.72 5.43
N THR A 308 3.17 -9.01 6.70
CA THR A 308 4.11 -9.44 7.74
C THR A 308 4.77 -10.78 7.38
N ASN A 309 4.01 -11.76 6.90
CA ASN A 309 4.58 -13.05 6.48
C ASN A 309 5.45 -12.92 5.22
N THR A 310 5.17 -11.94 4.36
CA THR A 310 6.04 -11.62 3.21
C THR A 310 7.34 -10.96 3.66
N ILE A 311 7.31 -10.13 4.71
CA ILE A 311 8.53 -9.61 5.36
C ILE A 311 9.39 -10.76 5.88
N ASP A 312 8.78 -11.74 6.56
CA ASP A 312 9.48 -12.94 7.04
C ASP A 312 10.11 -13.75 5.92
N LEU A 313 9.38 -13.95 4.82
CA LEU A 313 9.90 -14.61 3.63
C LEU A 313 11.13 -13.89 3.10
N MET A 314 11.06 -12.57 2.92
CA MET A 314 12.17 -11.82 2.34
C MET A 314 13.38 -11.76 3.26
N ASP A 315 13.18 -11.54 4.57
CA ASP A 315 14.28 -11.59 5.53
C ASP A 315 14.92 -12.97 5.57
N PHE A 316 14.12 -14.04 5.48
CA PHE A 316 14.61 -15.40 5.36
C PHE A 316 15.47 -15.59 4.09
N ILE A 317 14.94 -15.21 2.91
CA ILE A 317 15.67 -15.33 1.64
C ILE A 317 17.01 -14.58 1.71
N LEU A 318 17.02 -13.37 2.25
CA LEU A 318 18.25 -12.56 2.35
C LEU A 318 19.24 -13.13 3.38
N SER A 319 18.76 -13.83 4.41
CA SER A 319 19.60 -14.45 5.45
C SER A 319 20.30 -15.72 4.97
N VAL A 320 19.73 -16.44 4.02
CA VAL A 320 20.28 -17.71 3.53
C VAL A 320 21.46 -17.46 2.60
N GLU A 321 22.49 -18.29 2.72
CA GLU A 321 23.60 -18.32 1.78
C GLU A 321 23.28 -19.31 0.66
N TYR A 322 23.31 -18.80 -0.57
CA TYR A 322 23.08 -19.60 -1.77
C TYR A 322 24.40 -19.83 -2.50
N PRO A 323 24.59 -21.01 -3.12
CA PRO A 323 25.70 -21.25 -4.04
C PRO A 323 25.74 -20.19 -5.15
N SER A 324 26.93 -19.81 -5.62
CA SER A 324 27.09 -18.73 -6.61
C SER A 324 26.32 -18.96 -7.92
N ASN A 325 26.08 -20.21 -8.30
CA ASN A 325 25.30 -20.59 -9.48
C ASN A 325 23.77 -20.52 -9.29
N ALA A 326 23.27 -20.26 -8.07
CA ALA A 326 21.84 -20.25 -7.77
C ALA A 326 21.16 -18.87 -7.94
N GLN A 327 21.90 -17.81 -8.26
CA GLN A 327 21.36 -16.44 -8.37
C GLN A 327 20.28 -16.29 -9.44
N SER A 328 20.48 -16.92 -10.61
CA SER A 328 19.46 -16.96 -11.66
C SER A 328 18.22 -17.72 -11.20
N SER A 329 18.40 -18.84 -10.48
CA SER A 329 17.30 -19.62 -9.92
C SER A 329 16.50 -18.86 -8.87
N ILE A 330 17.14 -18.05 -8.02
CA ILE A 330 16.45 -17.20 -7.02
C ILE A 330 15.52 -16.21 -7.73
N SER A 331 16.03 -15.53 -8.75
CA SER A 331 15.29 -14.52 -9.50
C SER A 331 14.08 -15.12 -10.21
N VAL A 332 14.25 -16.27 -10.87
CA VAL A 332 13.18 -17.02 -11.54
C VAL A 332 12.13 -17.54 -10.55
N LEU A 333 12.56 -18.07 -9.40
CA LEU A 333 11.64 -18.55 -8.36
C LEU A 333 10.85 -17.40 -7.72
N LEU A 334 11.49 -16.26 -7.49
CA LEU A 334 10.84 -15.08 -6.96
C LEU A 334 9.78 -14.55 -7.92
N ASP A 335 10.09 -14.46 -9.22
CA ASP A 335 9.11 -14.11 -10.25
C ASP A 335 7.95 -15.13 -10.30
N ALA A 336 8.22 -16.43 -10.09
CA ALA A 336 7.16 -17.43 -10.03
C ALA A 336 6.22 -17.23 -8.82
N PHE A 337 6.76 -16.89 -7.65
CA PHE A 337 5.99 -16.61 -6.44
C PHE A 337 5.12 -15.37 -6.59
N ILE A 338 5.64 -14.32 -7.24
CA ILE A 338 4.96 -13.03 -7.40
C ILE A 338 3.95 -13.07 -8.57
N TRP A 339 4.39 -13.48 -9.76
CA TRP A 339 3.65 -13.23 -11.00
C TRP A 339 2.90 -14.46 -11.51
N LYS A 340 3.56 -15.63 -11.51
CA LYS A 340 2.97 -16.87 -12.06
C LYS A 340 1.89 -17.45 -11.15
N TYR A 341 2.21 -17.58 -9.86
CA TYR A 341 1.29 -18.17 -8.88
C TYR A 341 0.60 -17.17 -7.97
N GLN A 342 1.11 -15.92 -7.91
CA GLN A 342 0.54 -14.83 -7.10
C GLN A 342 0.34 -15.21 -5.62
N TRP A 343 1.30 -15.95 -5.06
CA TRP A 343 1.30 -16.34 -3.64
C TRP A 343 1.67 -15.18 -2.71
N VAL A 344 2.47 -14.25 -3.22
CA VAL A 344 2.87 -13.02 -2.52
C VAL A 344 2.59 -11.81 -3.40
N ASN A 345 2.13 -10.73 -2.78
CA ASN A 345 1.86 -9.49 -3.50
C ASN A 345 3.20 -8.78 -3.81
N PHE A 346 3.35 -8.31 -5.05
CA PHE A 346 4.53 -7.57 -5.50
C PHE A 346 4.87 -6.38 -4.59
N ASN A 347 3.87 -5.58 -4.21
CA ASN A 347 4.07 -4.40 -3.36
C ASN A 347 4.48 -4.77 -1.93
N HIS A 348 4.02 -5.92 -1.40
CA HIS A 348 4.51 -6.43 -0.11
C HIS A 348 5.98 -6.84 -0.19
N VAL A 349 6.41 -7.46 -1.30
CA VAL A 349 7.82 -7.82 -1.53
C VAL A 349 8.69 -6.57 -1.61
N LEU A 350 8.26 -5.57 -2.38
CA LEU A 350 8.96 -4.27 -2.49
C LEU A 350 9.10 -3.59 -1.12
N PHE A 351 8.01 -3.55 -0.35
CA PHE A 351 8.05 -3.00 1.00
C PHE A 351 9.00 -3.79 1.90
N ALA A 352 8.95 -5.12 1.87
CA ALA A 352 9.82 -5.97 2.68
C ALA A 352 11.31 -5.71 2.37
N LEU A 353 11.68 -5.56 1.10
CA LEU A 353 13.04 -5.20 0.70
C LEU A 353 13.43 -3.81 1.23
N ALA A 354 12.50 -2.85 1.20
CA ALA A 354 12.67 -1.46 1.62
C ALA A 354 12.11 -1.16 3.04
N LYS A 355 12.12 -2.12 3.97
CA LYS A 355 11.47 -1.96 5.28
C LYS A 355 12.21 -1.05 6.28
N GLY A 356 13.44 -0.64 5.96
CA GLY A 356 14.23 0.27 6.80
C GLY A 356 15.03 -0.37 7.95
N SER A 357 15.13 -1.70 8.00
CA SER A 357 15.77 -2.44 9.11
C SER A 357 16.66 -3.60 8.65
N GLY A 358 17.43 -4.15 9.60
CA GLY A 358 18.44 -5.18 9.36
C GLY A 358 19.87 -4.64 9.24
N THR A 359 20.81 -5.56 9.00
CA THR A 359 22.25 -5.24 8.91
C THR A 359 22.62 -4.59 7.57
N PRO A 360 23.81 -3.98 7.45
CA PRO A 360 24.34 -3.50 6.18
C PRO A 360 24.37 -4.60 5.10
N GLU A 361 24.75 -5.82 5.44
CA GLU A 361 24.81 -6.96 4.50
C GLU A 361 23.41 -7.31 3.97
N ARG A 362 22.41 -7.35 4.86
CA ARG A 362 21.00 -7.56 4.49
C ARG A 362 20.54 -6.47 3.53
N THR A 363 20.92 -5.21 3.80
CA THR A 363 20.56 -4.07 2.96
C THR A 363 21.16 -4.19 1.56
N THR A 364 22.45 -4.52 1.45
CA THR A 364 23.11 -4.72 0.15
C THR A 364 22.45 -5.82 -0.68
N LYS A 365 22.15 -6.97 -0.06
CA LYS A 365 21.40 -8.05 -0.73
C LYS A 365 20.00 -7.59 -1.15
N ALA A 366 19.30 -6.86 -0.29
CA ALA A 366 17.96 -6.35 -0.59
C ALA A 366 17.96 -5.38 -1.79
N MET A 367 18.96 -4.49 -1.89
CA MET A 367 19.09 -3.57 -3.03
C MET A 367 19.39 -4.31 -4.34
N THR A 368 20.11 -5.42 -4.27
CA THR A 368 20.36 -6.27 -5.45
C THR A 368 19.07 -6.91 -5.96
N VAL A 369 18.26 -7.48 -5.06
CA VAL A 369 16.96 -8.06 -5.42
C VAL A 369 15.98 -6.96 -5.90
N LEU A 370 16.00 -5.79 -5.27
CA LEU A 370 15.19 -4.65 -5.66
C LEU A 370 15.55 -4.16 -7.08
N ARG A 371 16.84 -4.07 -7.40
CA ARG A 371 17.34 -3.77 -8.75
C ARG A 371 16.80 -4.76 -9.77
N TYR A 372 16.88 -6.06 -9.50
CA TYR A 372 16.34 -7.08 -10.38
C TYR A 372 14.83 -6.87 -10.61
N LEU A 373 14.04 -6.80 -9.54
CA LEU A 373 12.58 -6.71 -9.65
C LEU A 373 12.10 -5.46 -10.39
N LEU A 374 12.77 -4.33 -10.18
CA LEU A 374 12.36 -3.06 -10.78
C LEU A 374 12.94 -2.84 -12.18
N LEU A 375 14.18 -3.28 -12.43
CA LEU A 375 14.89 -2.94 -13.68
C LEU A 375 15.01 -4.11 -14.65
N GLU A 376 15.03 -5.36 -14.18
CA GLU A 376 15.37 -6.53 -14.99
C GLU A 376 14.21 -7.52 -15.16
N SER A 377 13.28 -7.59 -14.20
CA SER A 377 12.13 -8.52 -14.26
C SER A 377 11.27 -8.24 -15.48
N SER A 378 11.19 -9.22 -16.37
CA SER A 378 10.43 -9.11 -17.62
C SER A 378 8.93 -8.91 -17.37
N GLU A 379 8.42 -9.40 -16.24
CA GLU A 379 7.01 -9.34 -15.88
C GLU A 379 6.55 -7.92 -15.54
N LEU A 380 7.36 -7.17 -14.78
CA LEU A 380 7.07 -5.75 -14.50
C LEU A 380 7.20 -4.92 -15.77
N VAL A 381 8.27 -5.13 -16.55
CA VAL A 381 8.51 -4.39 -17.80
C VAL A 381 7.34 -4.53 -18.78
N LYS A 382 6.83 -5.75 -18.96
CA LYS A 382 5.65 -6.00 -19.82
C LYS A 382 4.39 -5.30 -19.30
N ARG A 383 4.14 -5.34 -17.99
CA ARG A 383 2.97 -4.68 -17.38
C ARG A 383 3.02 -3.16 -17.52
N VAL A 384 4.16 -2.55 -17.24
CA VAL A 384 4.38 -1.11 -17.43
C VAL A 384 4.23 -0.74 -18.90
N HIS A 385 4.83 -1.51 -19.81
CA HIS A 385 4.69 -1.26 -21.25
C HIS A 385 3.23 -1.35 -21.71
N LYS A 386 2.47 -2.35 -21.23
CA LYS A 386 1.04 -2.47 -21.53
C LYS A 386 0.26 -1.28 -20.99
N TRP A 387 0.51 -0.89 -19.75
CA TRP A 387 -0.10 0.29 -19.13
C TRP A 387 0.12 1.55 -19.97
N ASP A 388 1.37 1.80 -20.36
CA ASP A 388 1.74 2.94 -21.20
C ASP A 388 1.07 2.87 -22.58
N SER A 389 1.00 1.68 -23.20
CA SER A 389 0.37 1.49 -24.51
C SER A 389 -1.14 1.76 -24.51
N LEU A 390 -1.81 1.62 -23.36
CA LEU A 390 -3.25 1.87 -23.22
C LEU A 390 -3.57 3.36 -23.06
N GLY A 391 -2.56 4.21 -22.84
CA GLY A 391 -2.76 5.67 -22.79
C GLY A 391 -3.72 6.10 -21.68
N PHE A 392 -3.54 5.57 -20.46
CA PHE A 392 -4.29 6.03 -19.29
C PHE A 392 -4.07 7.53 -19.05
N SER A 393 -5.13 8.26 -18.77
CA SER A 393 -4.99 9.69 -18.47
C SER A 393 -4.38 9.90 -17.08
N CYS A 394 -3.38 10.78 -16.97
CA CYS A 394 -2.92 11.28 -15.68
C CYS A 394 -3.96 12.21 -15.00
N ARG A 395 -5.05 12.53 -15.70
CA ARG A 395 -6.15 13.38 -15.23
C ARG A 395 -7.45 12.58 -15.27
N PRO A 396 -7.75 11.77 -14.24
CA PRO A 396 -8.89 10.85 -14.27
C PRO A 396 -10.23 11.50 -14.57
N TRP A 397 -10.42 12.79 -14.22
CA TRP A 397 -11.66 13.54 -14.53
C TRP A 397 -11.84 13.88 -16.02
N THR A 398 -10.81 13.71 -16.85
CA THR A 398 -10.86 13.91 -18.31
C THR A 398 -11.04 12.61 -19.09
N GLU A 399 -10.94 11.46 -18.41
CA GLU A 399 -10.96 10.16 -19.04
C GLU A 399 -12.38 9.62 -19.10
N GLU A 400 -12.79 9.08 -20.25
CA GLU A 400 -14.13 8.54 -20.46
C GLU A 400 -14.14 7.00 -20.58
N ASP A 401 -13.00 6.42 -20.97
CA ASP A 401 -12.82 5.02 -21.32
C ASP A 401 -11.94 4.23 -20.32
N PHE A 402 -11.74 4.75 -19.10
CA PHE A 402 -10.86 4.15 -18.09
C PHE A 402 -11.17 2.67 -17.84
N GLN A 403 -12.45 2.31 -17.71
CA GLN A 403 -12.85 0.93 -17.43
C GLN A 403 -12.51 -0.02 -18.59
N GLU A 404 -12.63 0.44 -19.83
CA GLU A 404 -12.31 -0.36 -21.01
C GLU A 404 -10.80 -0.66 -21.05
N LYS A 405 -9.98 0.37 -20.84
CA LYS A 405 -8.51 0.23 -20.73
C LYS A 405 -8.12 -0.69 -19.57
N LEU A 406 -8.73 -0.52 -18.40
CA LEU A 406 -8.48 -1.39 -17.25
C LEU A 406 -8.80 -2.85 -17.57
N MET A 407 -9.94 -3.12 -18.22
CA MET A 407 -10.30 -4.49 -18.60
C MET A 407 -9.39 -5.03 -19.70
N ALA A 408 -8.91 -4.21 -20.62
CA ALA A 408 -7.90 -4.60 -21.60
C ALA A 408 -6.56 -4.98 -20.93
N TYR A 409 -6.16 -4.24 -19.89
CA TYR A 409 -5.00 -4.57 -19.06
C TYR A 409 -5.20 -5.89 -18.31
N LEU A 410 -6.28 -6.03 -17.55
CA LEU A 410 -6.52 -7.20 -16.69
C LEU A 410 -6.81 -8.50 -17.48
N ARG A 411 -7.24 -8.41 -18.75
CA ARG A 411 -7.33 -9.58 -19.63
C ARG A 411 -5.96 -10.17 -19.99
N GLU A 412 -4.95 -9.32 -20.08
CA GLU A 412 -3.57 -9.72 -20.37
C GLU A 412 -2.81 -10.08 -19.08
N PHE A 413 -3.02 -9.30 -18.03
CA PHE A 413 -2.42 -9.49 -16.71
C PHE A 413 -3.49 -9.64 -15.62
N PRO A 414 -4.15 -10.80 -15.53
CA PRO A 414 -5.18 -11.01 -14.51
C PRO A 414 -4.58 -11.04 -13.11
N GLU A 415 -5.32 -10.46 -12.16
CA GLU A 415 -4.92 -10.36 -10.76
C GLU A 415 -5.89 -11.16 -9.90
N TYR A 416 -5.34 -12.05 -9.07
CA TYR A 416 -6.06 -13.04 -8.28
C TYR A 416 -5.81 -12.81 -6.80
N SER A 417 -6.86 -12.92 -5.98
CA SER A 417 -6.80 -12.52 -4.55
C SER A 417 -6.82 -13.71 -3.59
N GLU A 418 -7.17 -14.92 -4.04
CA GLU A 418 -7.34 -16.14 -3.25
C GLU A 418 -6.37 -17.26 -3.66
N PHE A 419 -5.21 -16.90 -4.21
CA PHE A 419 -4.16 -17.82 -4.64
C PHE A 419 -4.60 -18.83 -5.71
N GLU A 420 -5.56 -18.42 -6.54
CA GLU A 420 -6.22 -19.25 -7.55
C GLU A 420 -5.56 -19.22 -8.93
N ALA A 421 -4.52 -18.40 -9.14
CA ALA A 421 -3.88 -18.16 -10.43
C ALA A 421 -3.59 -19.43 -11.24
N PHE A 422 -3.15 -20.51 -10.58
CA PHE A 422 -2.84 -21.80 -11.20
C PHE A 422 -4.04 -22.50 -11.86
N ALA A 423 -5.26 -22.20 -11.40
CA ALA A 423 -6.50 -22.84 -11.84
C ALA A 423 -7.34 -21.95 -12.74
N MET A 424 -6.87 -20.74 -13.08
CA MET A 424 -7.67 -19.75 -13.79
C MET A 424 -7.29 -19.64 -15.27
N GLN A 425 -8.30 -19.42 -16.11
CA GLN A 425 -8.17 -18.92 -17.47
C GLN A 425 -8.78 -17.54 -17.54
N GLN A 426 -7.95 -16.51 -17.48
CA GLN A 426 -8.41 -15.13 -17.30
C GLN A 426 -9.34 -15.04 -16.07
N PHE A 427 -10.63 -14.82 -16.25
CA PHE A 427 -11.58 -14.68 -15.15
C PHE A 427 -12.40 -15.93 -14.86
N GLU A 428 -12.17 -17.04 -15.56
CA GLU A 428 -12.94 -18.28 -15.39
C GLU A 428 -12.09 -19.41 -14.79
N PRO A 429 -12.59 -20.15 -13.77
CA PRO A 429 -11.89 -21.30 -13.24
C PRO A 429 -11.91 -22.47 -14.23
N ARG A 430 -10.75 -23.09 -14.45
CA ARG A 430 -10.59 -24.33 -15.26
C ARG A 430 -10.82 -25.60 -14.46
N VAL A 431 -10.65 -25.53 -13.15
CA VAL A 431 -10.68 -26.66 -12.24
C VAL A 431 -11.49 -26.27 -11.01
N ASP A 432 -12.27 -27.21 -10.49
CA ASP A 432 -12.98 -27.00 -9.23
C ASP A 432 -11.99 -26.79 -8.09
N LEU A 433 -12.21 -25.71 -7.34
CA LEU A 433 -11.37 -25.33 -6.22
C LEU A 433 -12.00 -25.77 -4.90
N SER A 434 -11.18 -26.33 -4.02
CA SER A 434 -11.55 -26.67 -2.65
C SER A 434 -10.58 -25.97 -1.68
N PRO A 435 -11.06 -25.05 -0.82
CA PRO A 435 -12.44 -24.52 -0.74
C PRO A 435 -12.83 -23.69 -1.99
N PRO A 436 -14.13 -23.49 -2.28
CA PRO A 436 -14.58 -22.67 -3.41
C PRO A 436 -14.13 -21.21 -3.25
N LEU A 437 -14.10 -20.47 -4.37
CA LEU A 437 -13.83 -19.03 -4.37
C LEU A 437 -14.93 -18.27 -3.63
N GLN A 438 -14.58 -17.18 -2.98
CA GLN A 438 -15.54 -16.22 -2.46
C GLN A 438 -16.25 -15.50 -3.62
N VAL A 439 -17.36 -14.85 -3.29
CA VAL A 439 -18.10 -14.03 -4.25
C VAL A 439 -17.16 -12.96 -4.81
N LYS A 440 -16.96 -12.99 -6.13
CA LYS A 440 -16.15 -11.97 -6.82
C LYS A 440 -16.77 -10.59 -6.65
N LEU A 441 -15.94 -9.66 -6.20
CA LEU A 441 -16.32 -8.27 -6.02
C LEU A 441 -15.91 -7.46 -7.25
N PRO A 442 -16.60 -6.34 -7.56
CA PRO A 442 -16.30 -5.56 -8.75
C PRO A 442 -14.94 -4.87 -8.66
N ILE A 443 -14.25 -4.78 -9.80
CA ILE A 443 -12.98 -4.05 -9.97
C ILE A 443 -13.26 -2.85 -10.89
N TYR A 444 -13.05 -1.65 -10.36
CA TYR A 444 -13.27 -0.40 -11.08
C TYR A 444 -11.97 0.36 -11.35
N PHE A 445 -10.98 0.25 -10.46
CA PHE A 445 -9.75 1.06 -10.54
C PHE A 445 -8.48 0.29 -10.19
N GLY A 446 -8.55 -0.61 -9.21
CA GLY A 446 -7.36 -1.27 -8.65
C GLY A 446 -6.63 -2.16 -9.65
N ASN A 447 -5.31 -2.09 -9.61
CA ASN A 447 -4.37 -2.95 -10.31
C ASN A 447 -2.96 -2.76 -9.71
N VAL A 448 -2.06 -3.67 -10.00
CA VAL A 448 -0.69 -3.68 -9.45
C VAL A 448 0.11 -2.43 -9.81
N ILE A 449 -0.08 -1.82 -10.99
CA ILE A 449 0.65 -0.61 -11.41
C ILE A 449 0.19 0.60 -10.61
N SER A 450 -1.11 0.75 -10.42
CA SER A 450 -1.68 1.85 -9.62
C SER A 450 -1.23 1.78 -8.16
N ASP A 451 -1.15 0.57 -7.58
CA ASP A 451 -0.64 0.38 -6.22
C ASP A 451 0.90 0.51 -6.12
N PHE A 452 1.61 0.15 -7.19
CA PHE A 452 3.06 0.28 -7.28
C PHE A 452 3.52 1.75 -7.17
N VAL A 453 2.75 2.70 -7.73
CA VAL A 453 3.07 4.14 -7.61
C VAL A 453 3.21 4.58 -6.16
N VAL A 454 2.39 4.04 -5.26
CA VAL A 454 2.44 4.37 -3.82
C VAL A 454 3.62 3.68 -3.15
N SER A 455 3.91 2.44 -3.54
CA SER A 455 5.07 1.70 -3.03
C SER A 455 6.40 2.30 -3.49
N LEU A 456 6.42 2.93 -4.67
CA LEU A 456 7.57 3.67 -5.19
C LEU A 456 7.97 4.81 -4.25
N GLU A 457 7.02 5.52 -3.61
CA GLU A 457 7.34 6.55 -2.61
C GLU A 457 8.29 6.03 -1.52
N ASN A 458 7.95 4.91 -0.90
CA ASN A 458 8.75 4.29 0.15
C ASN A 458 10.12 3.85 -0.37
N ILE A 459 10.18 3.29 -1.59
CA ILE A 459 11.44 2.90 -2.23
C ILE A 459 12.36 4.12 -2.41
N LEU A 460 11.86 5.20 -2.99
CA LEU A 460 12.65 6.41 -3.24
C LEU A 460 13.21 6.97 -1.91
N MET A 461 12.37 7.01 -0.87
CA MET A 461 12.78 7.45 0.47
C MET A 461 13.91 6.59 1.04
N ARG A 462 13.79 5.26 0.97
CA ARG A 462 14.83 4.36 1.48
C ARG A 462 16.12 4.41 0.69
N LEU A 463 16.06 4.54 -0.64
CA LEU A 463 17.27 4.64 -1.46
C LEU A 463 18.09 5.88 -1.10
N VAL A 464 17.43 7.00 -0.79
CA VAL A 464 18.10 8.20 -0.29
C VAL A 464 18.78 7.96 1.04
N GLU A 465 18.10 7.32 1.98
CA GLU A 465 18.65 7.02 3.32
C GLU A 465 19.85 6.08 3.27
N TYR A 466 19.83 5.11 2.35
CA TYR A 466 20.91 4.13 2.17
C TYR A 466 22.00 4.58 1.19
N GLY A 467 21.97 5.82 0.71
CA GLY A 467 23.01 6.33 -0.19
C GLY A 467 23.04 5.69 -1.58
N GLN A 468 21.93 5.10 -2.04
CA GLN A 468 21.85 4.33 -3.28
C GLN A 468 21.60 5.22 -4.51
N THR A 469 22.50 6.16 -4.76
CA THR A 469 22.37 7.21 -5.81
C THR A 469 22.12 6.64 -7.20
N GLU A 470 22.96 5.72 -7.66
CA GLU A 470 22.86 5.16 -9.02
C GLU A 470 21.57 4.36 -9.23
N LEU A 471 21.23 3.49 -8.26
CA LEU A 471 19.99 2.71 -8.33
C LEU A 471 18.75 3.62 -8.29
N LEU A 472 18.80 4.71 -7.52
CA LEU A 472 17.74 5.71 -7.49
C LEU A 472 17.56 6.40 -8.84
N ILE A 473 18.66 6.78 -9.50
CA ILE A 473 18.65 7.37 -10.84
C ILE A 473 18.03 6.38 -11.85
N ASP A 474 18.51 5.14 -11.87
CA ASP A 474 18.03 4.10 -12.79
C ASP A 474 16.51 3.86 -12.64
N ILE A 475 16.02 3.80 -11.40
CA ILE A 475 14.59 3.60 -11.10
C ILE A 475 13.77 4.82 -11.51
N LEU A 476 14.25 6.04 -11.24
CA LEU A 476 13.56 7.27 -11.63
C LEU A 476 13.48 7.42 -13.15
N ASP A 477 14.55 7.07 -13.87
CA ASP A 477 14.58 7.14 -15.33
C ASP A 477 13.65 6.10 -15.96
N LYS A 478 13.51 4.92 -15.34
CA LYS A 478 12.65 3.85 -15.86
C LYS A 478 11.17 3.98 -15.50
N HIS A 479 10.86 4.41 -14.28
CA HIS A 479 9.51 4.36 -13.71
C HIS A 479 8.99 5.70 -13.19
N GLY A 480 9.81 6.76 -13.19
CA GLY A 480 9.43 8.06 -12.64
C GLY A 480 8.21 8.69 -13.34
N HIS A 481 7.95 8.36 -14.61
CA HIS A 481 6.77 8.84 -15.33
C HIS A 481 5.46 8.31 -14.76
N LEU A 482 5.46 7.12 -14.15
CA LEU A 482 4.29 6.54 -13.49
C LEU A 482 3.83 7.38 -12.30
N PHE A 483 4.72 8.20 -11.73
CA PHE A 483 4.39 9.09 -10.62
C PHE A 483 3.36 10.17 -11.01
N LYS A 484 3.13 10.40 -12.30
CA LYS A 484 2.02 11.25 -12.79
C LYS A 484 0.64 10.73 -12.39
N TYR A 485 0.49 9.43 -12.11
CA TYR A 485 -0.75 8.83 -11.61
C TYR A 485 -0.90 8.94 -10.08
N HIS A 486 0.13 9.45 -9.40
CA HIS A 486 0.08 9.67 -7.96
C HIS A 486 -0.98 10.72 -7.60
N GLN A 487 -1.67 10.54 -6.47
CA GLN A 487 -2.78 11.42 -6.09
C GLN A 487 -2.30 12.75 -5.48
N CYS A 488 -1.08 12.77 -4.92
CA CYS A 488 -0.52 13.93 -4.21
C CYS A 488 0.96 14.24 -4.56
N PRO A 489 1.38 14.26 -5.84
CA PRO A 489 2.80 14.30 -6.23
C PRO A 489 3.52 15.54 -5.74
N LEU A 490 2.90 16.72 -5.83
CA LEU A 490 3.49 17.97 -5.34
C LEU A 490 3.84 17.90 -3.84
N SER A 491 2.96 17.32 -3.02
CA SER A 491 3.21 17.23 -1.57
C SER A 491 4.24 16.18 -1.22
N PHE A 492 4.28 15.07 -1.96
CA PHE A 492 5.38 14.11 -1.85
C PHE A 492 6.71 14.80 -2.14
N VAL A 493 6.88 15.39 -3.33
CA VAL A 493 8.13 16.02 -3.77
C VAL A 493 8.57 17.14 -2.82
N ALA A 494 7.65 18.03 -2.41
CA ALA A 494 7.96 19.10 -1.46
C ALA A 494 8.43 18.55 -0.11
N ASN A 495 7.73 17.54 0.44
CA ASN A 495 8.13 16.93 1.71
C ASN A 495 9.43 16.14 1.57
N PHE A 496 9.68 15.51 0.42
CA PHE A 496 10.90 14.77 0.11
C PHE A 496 12.11 15.71 0.18
N PHE A 497 12.04 16.86 -0.50
CA PHE A 497 13.07 17.89 -0.44
C PHE A 497 13.30 18.41 0.98
N LEU A 498 12.23 18.74 1.70
CA LEU A 498 12.34 19.26 3.08
C LEU A 498 12.95 18.22 4.04
N TYR A 499 12.52 16.97 3.94
CA TYR A 499 12.92 15.91 4.87
C TYR A 499 14.37 15.45 4.66
N TYR A 500 14.82 15.39 3.41
CA TYR A 500 16.13 14.90 3.00
C TYR A 500 17.09 16.01 2.54
N HIS A 501 16.81 17.29 2.83
CA HIS A 501 17.61 18.43 2.36
C HIS A 501 19.11 18.35 2.73
N ALA A 502 19.47 17.62 3.79
CA ALA A 502 20.86 17.43 4.22
C ALA A 502 21.50 16.12 3.69
N SER A 503 20.73 15.28 2.98
CA SER A 503 21.22 13.99 2.50
C SER A 503 22.20 14.17 1.33
N PRO A 504 23.39 13.55 1.35
CA PRO A 504 24.33 13.56 0.24
C PRO A 504 23.71 13.09 -1.08
N THR A 505 22.85 12.06 -1.01
CA THR A 505 22.14 11.51 -2.18
C THR A 505 21.26 12.56 -2.85
N LEU A 506 20.56 13.39 -2.07
CA LEU A 506 19.71 14.46 -2.61
C LEU A 506 20.50 15.69 -3.07
N MET A 507 21.71 15.88 -2.54
CA MET A 507 22.62 16.93 -3.01
C MET A 507 23.17 16.64 -4.40
N ASN A 508 23.15 15.39 -4.86
CA ASN A 508 23.43 15.06 -6.25
C ASN A 508 22.39 15.73 -7.17
N LEU A 509 22.87 16.56 -8.10
CA LEU A 509 22.03 17.34 -9.02
C LEU A 509 21.16 16.45 -9.90
N SER A 510 21.69 15.33 -10.38
CA SER A 510 20.97 14.37 -11.24
C SER A 510 19.77 13.77 -10.50
N VAL A 511 19.93 13.43 -9.22
CA VAL A 511 18.81 12.97 -8.37
C VAL A 511 17.80 14.09 -8.16
N ARG A 512 18.25 15.29 -7.77
CA ARG A 512 17.37 16.44 -7.51
C ARG A 512 16.47 16.77 -8.69
N LYS A 513 17.04 16.82 -9.90
CA LYS A 513 16.30 17.08 -11.14
C LYS A 513 15.25 16.00 -11.41
N ARG A 514 15.61 14.72 -11.26
CA ARG A 514 14.68 13.60 -11.45
C ARG A 514 13.53 13.57 -10.44
N ILE A 515 13.81 13.87 -9.17
CA ILE A 515 12.76 14.02 -8.15
C ILE A 515 11.82 15.17 -8.51
N LEU A 516 12.34 16.29 -9.05
CA LEU A 516 11.51 17.40 -9.50
C LEU A 516 10.63 17.04 -10.71
N ARG A 517 11.12 16.18 -11.63
CA ARG A 517 10.37 15.66 -12.79
C ARG A 517 9.19 14.75 -12.41
N LEU A 518 9.09 14.30 -11.15
CA LEU A 518 7.92 13.58 -10.66
C LEU A 518 6.66 14.46 -10.60
N ILE A 519 6.82 15.78 -10.66
CA ILE A 519 5.71 16.74 -10.75
C ILE A 519 5.25 16.85 -12.20
N ASP A 520 3.93 16.77 -12.43
CA ASP A 520 3.34 17.11 -13.72
C ASP A 520 3.34 18.64 -13.93
N PHE A 521 4.32 19.15 -14.70
CA PHE A 521 4.44 20.58 -15.00
C PHE A 521 3.27 21.14 -15.83
N ASP A 522 2.47 20.30 -16.49
CA ASP A 522 1.27 20.76 -17.20
C ASP A 522 0.08 20.95 -16.25
N GLN A 523 0.14 20.35 -15.05
CA GLN A 523 -0.89 20.47 -14.04
C GLN A 523 -0.58 21.56 -13.02
N TYR A 524 0.69 21.72 -12.65
CA TYR A 524 1.13 22.67 -11.63
C TYR A 524 1.75 23.91 -12.27
N ASN A 525 1.36 25.09 -11.79
CA ASN A 525 1.92 26.36 -12.27
C ASN A 525 3.31 26.62 -11.66
N ILE A 526 4.30 25.84 -12.12
CA ILE A 526 5.72 25.93 -11.76
C ILE A 526 6.39 27.04 -12.59
N ALA A 527 7.37 27.71 -12.00
CA ALA A 527 8.12 28.77 -12.69
C ALA A 527 8.93 28.19 -13.87
N PRO A 528 9.00 28.87 -15.03
CA PRO A 528 9.73 28.37 -16.21
C PRO A 528 11.18 27.99 -15.93
N GLU A 529 11.87 28.75 -15.07
CA GLU A 529 13.25 28.50 -14.66
C GLU A 529 13.38 27.15 -13.94
N ALA A 530 12.42 26.80 -13.08
CA ALA A 530 12.40 25.51 -12.39
C ALA A 530 12.07 24.35 -13.33
N VAL A 531 11.22 24.58 -14.35
CA VAL A 531 10.94 23.58 -15.39
C VAL A 531 12.19 23.34 -16.26
N ALA A 532 12.85 24.41 -16.69
CA ALA A 532 14.09 24.34 -17.46
C ALA A 532 15.20 23.62 -16.68
N TYR A 533 15.40 23.98 -15.41
CA TYR A 533 16.34 23.30 -14.51
C TYR A 533 16.04 21.80 -14.37
N ALA A 534 14.76 21.44 -14.25
CA ALA A 534 14.37 20.05 -14.16
C ALA A 534 14.66 19.30 -15.45
N GLN A 535 14.43 19.89 -16.63
CA GLN A 535 14.50 19.20 -17.93
C GLN A 535 15.90 19.18 -18.55
N ASN A 536 16.72 20.19 -18.29
CA ASN A 536 18.06 20.30 -18.84
C ASN A 536 19.10 19.71 -17.87
N GLU A 537 19.79 18.63 -18.25
CA GLU A 537 20.82 18.00 -17.41
C GLU A 537 22.03 18.92 -17.16
N ASP A 538 22.33 19.85 -18.07
CA ASP A 538 23.49 20.75 -17.97
C ASP A 538 23.22 22.02 -17.13
N ASP A 539 21.96 22.29 -16.78
CA ASP A 539 21.58 23.47 -16.00
C ASP A 539 22.07 23.38 -14.54
N ASP A 540 22.92 24.31 -14.10
CA ASP A 540 23.49 24.34 -12.75
C ASP A 540 22.59 25.05 -11.72
N GLY A 541 21.45 25.60 -12.14
CA GLY A 541 20.54 26.37 -11.31
C GLY A 541 20.97 27.82 -11.09
N SER A 542 21.93 28.33 -11.89
CA SER A 542 22.37 29.75 -11.85
C SER A 542 21.23 30.75 -12.05
N LEU A 543 20.14 30.34 -12.70
CA LEU A 543 18.93 31.14 -12.89
C LEU A 543 18.08 31.32 -11.62
N PHE A 544 18.37 30.60 -10.53
CA PHE A 544 17.72 30.81 -9.23
C PHE A 544 18.35 31.98 -8.46
N ASP A 545 18.34 33.16 -9.08
CA ASP A 545 18.88 34.40 -8.53
C ASP A 545 17.85 35.17 -7.68
N ALA A 546 18.26 36.33 -7.16
CA ALA A 546 17.37 37.19 -6.39
C ALA A 546 16.12 37.62 -7.18
N GLY A 547 16.25 37.81 -8.49
CA GLY A 547 15.14 38.18 -9.37
C GLY A 547 14.12 37.05 -9.51
N TYR A 548 14.56 35.80 -9.61
CA TYR A 548 13.69 34.63 -9.57
C TYR A 548 12.86 34.60 -8.27
N PHE A 549 13.52 34.72 -7.11
CA PHE A 549 12.82 34.69 -5.83
C PHE A 549 11.85 35.87 -5.66
N GLU A 550 12.22 37.05 -6.13
CA GLU A 550 11.32 38.21 -6.16
C GLU A 550 10.06 37.93 -7.00
N ARG A 551 10.20 37.35 -8.21
CA ARG A 551 9.07 36.94 -9.06
C ARG A 551 8.17 35.91 -8.36
N VAL A 552 8.76 34.91 -7.70
CA VAL A 552 8.01 33.87 -6.97
C VAL A 552 7.24 34.48 -5.80
N ILE A 553 7.86 35.36 -5.02
CA ILE A 553 7.23 36.05 -3.89
C ILE A 553 6.08 36.94 -4.37
N TYR A 554 6.27 37.70 -5.46
CA TYR A 554 5.20 38.52 -6.03
C TYR A 554 4.02 37.68 -6.54
N LYS A 555 4.31 36.53 -7.18
CA LYS A 555 3.27 35.58 -7.61
C LYS A 555 2.45 35.10 -6.42
N LEU A 556 3.11 34.71 -5.33
CA LEU A 556 2.46 34.29 -4.09
C LEU A 556 1.60 35.42 -3.49
N ALA A 557 2.16 36.61 -3.36
CA ALA A 557 1.44 37.78 -2.83
C ALA A 557 0.21 38.14 -3.67
N LYS A 558 0.30 38.01 -5.01
CA LYS A 558 -0.83 38.23 -5.92
C LYS A 558 -1.93 37.20 -5.73
N SER A 559 -1.59 35.91 -5.55
CA SER A 559 -2.59 34.86 -5.29
C SER A 559 -3.33 35.08 -3.98
N THR A 560 -2.63 35.42 -2.89
CA THR A 560 -3.25 35.64 -1.58
C THR A 560 -4.17 36.86 -1.58
N ARG A 561 -3.81 37.94 -2.29
CA ARG A 561 -4.67 39.14 -2.44
C ARG A 561 -5.90 38.92 -3.32
N GLN A 562 -5.88 37.95 -4.23
CA GLN A 562 -7.05 37.61 -5.06
C GLN A 562 -8.10 36.85 -4.23
N GLU A 563 -7.68 36.04 -3.26
CA GLU A 563 -8.59 35.38 -2.31
C GLU A 563 -9.31 36.41 -1.42
N GLU A 564 -8.60 37.42 -0.90
CA GLU A 564 -9.21 38.51 -0.11
C GLU A 564 -10.27 39.32 -0.88
N LYS A 565 -10.14 39.45 -2.20
CA LYS A 565 -11.14 40.12 -3.05
C LYS A 565 -12.35 39.24 -3.34
N LYS A 566 -12.18 37.92 -3.42
CA LYS A 566 -13.28 36.96 -3.63
C LYS A 566 -14.16 36.86 -2.37
N ASP A 567 -13.54 36.77 -1.19
CA ASP A 567 -14.25 36.74 0.10
C ASP A 567 -15.05 38.03 0.41
N ARG A 568 -14.70 39.16 -0.22
CA ARG A 568 -15.47 40.42 -0.13
C ARG A 568 -16.68 40.47 -1.06
N ASN A 569 -16.61 39.81 -2.21
CA ASN A 569 -17.71 39.79 -3.19
C ASN A 569 -18.75 38.69 -2.91
N ASP A 570 -18.40 37.64 -2.16
CA ASP A 570 -19.36 36.62 -1.73
C ASP A 570 -20.11 37.01 -0.43
N ARG A 571 -19.78 38.16 0.17
CA ARG A 571 -20.46 38.74 1.34
C ARG A 571 -21.34 39.96 1.00
N SER A 572 -21.51 40.28 -0.29
CA SER A 572 -22.34 41.39 -0.76
C SER A 572 -23.63 40.90 -1.40
#